data_AF-A0A2G9MIK1-F1
#
_entry.id   AF-A0A2G9MIK1-F1
#
_cell.length_a   1.000
_cell.length_b   1.000
_cell.length_c   1.000
_cell.angle_alpha   90.00
_cell.angle_beta   90.00
_cell.angle_gamma   90.00
#
_symmetry.space_group_name_H-M   'P 1'
#
loop_
_entity.id
_entity.type
_entity.pdbx_description
1 polymer ?
#
loop_
_entity_poly.entity_id
_entity_poly.type
_entity_poly.pdbx_seq_one_letter_code
_entity_poly.pdbx_strand_id
1 'polypeptide(L)'
;MKPKKGLTIEECVKKAEKFIESQGVCLLLYDIKGSRNFEINEFIQKRAEIQESLNNKFSKYMPKNDLDVMGIFKKGFQIQRGDAAVAGINSAEVIPEIINYQKEMFPDVPLYWSVAKNGFDKKGYI
;
A
#
# COMPACT_ATOMS: atom_id res chain seq x y z
N MET A 1 0.46 18.00 19.36
CA MET A 1 0.81 16.56 19.20
C MET A 1 1.20 16.31 17.76
N LYS A 2 2.35 15.68 17.49
CA LYS A 2 2.66 15.21 16.13
C LYS A 2 1.70 14.05 15.79
N PRO A 3 1.06 14.02 14.62
CA PRO A 3 0.22 12.90 14.24
C PRO A 3 1.06 11.61 14.21
N LYS A 4 0.52 10.50 14.73
CA LYS A 4 1.15 9.18 14.61
C LYS A 4 1.27 8.84 13.11
N LYS A 5 2.45 8.42 12.67
CA LYS A 5 2.68 7.95 11.30
C LYS A 5 2.20 6.50 11.21
N GLY A 6 1.28 6.23 10.28
CA GLY A 6 0.66 4.92 10.08
C GLY A 6 -0.50 4.60 11.02
N LEU A 7 -1.14 3.46 10.76
CA LEU A 7 -2.29 2.91 11.48
C LEU A 7 -1.96 1.50 12.02
N THR A 8 -2.73 1.03 13.01
CA THR A 8 -2.69 -0.39 13.39
C THR A 8 -3.30 -1.29 12.30
N ILE A 9 -3.09 -2.60 12.39
CA ILE A 9 -3.73 -3.56 11.48
C ILE A 9 -5.25 -3.45 11.57
N GLU A 10 -5.82 -3.40 12.78
CA GLU A 10 -7.27 -3.28 12.95
C GLU A 10 -7.83 -1.97 12.37
N GLU A 11 -7.11 -0.86 12.56
CA GLU A 11 -7.47 0.43 11.99
C GLU A 11 -7.44 0.44 10.45
N CYS A 12 -6.44 -0.21 9.85
CA CYS A 12 -6.35 -0.40 8.41
C CYS A 12 -7.54 -1.20 7.89
N VAL A 13 -7.85 -2.34 8.50
CA VAL A 13 -8.97 -3.21 8.09
C VAL A 13 -10.28 -2.45 8.18
N LYS A 14 -10.61 -1.87 9.35
CA LYS A 14 -11.88 -1.15 9.57
C LYS A 14 -12.08 0.03 8.61
N LYS A 15 -11.01 0.72 8.22
CA LYS A 15 -11.10 1.81 7.24
C LYS A 15 -11.21 1.27 5.81
N ALA A 16 -10.47 0.22 5.48
CA ALA A 16 -10.52 -0.39 4.16
C ALA A 16 -11.90 -0.98 3.85
N GLU A 17 -12.55 -1.65 4.82
CA GLU A 17 -13.93 -2.14 4.69
C GLU A 17 -14.86 -1.02 4.26
N LYS A 18 -14.85 0.10 4.98
CA LYS A 18 -15.67 1.28 4.66
C LYS A 18 -15.40 1.82 3.26
N PHE A 19 -14.13 1.88 2.86
CA PHE A 19 -13.74 2.41 1.56
C PHE A 19 -14.14 1.47 0.43
N ILE A 20 -13.89 0.17 0.58
CA ILE A 20 -14.27 -0.87 -0.39
C ILE A 20 -15.80 -0.93 -0.53
N GLU A 21 -16.55 -0.88 0.57
CA GLU A 21 -18.01 -0.84 0.53
C GLU A 21 -18.52 0.39 -0.25
N SER A 22 -17.89 1.55 -0.06
CA SER A 22 -18.31 2.79 -0.72
C SER A 22 -17.93 2.91 -2.20
N GLN A 23 -16.79 2.35 -2.63
CA GLN A 23 -16.22 2.62 -3.97
C GLN A 23 -15.58 1.39 -4.65
N GLY A 24 -15.77 0.20 -4.10
CA GLY A 24 -15.26 -1.09 -4.60
C GLY A 24 -13.76 -1.34 -4.37
N VAL A 25 -12.96 -0.28 -4.17
CA VAL A 25 -11.50 -0.37 -4.01
C VAL A 25 -11.02 0.57 -2.90
N CYS A 26 -10.05 0.11 -2.12
CA CYS A 26 -9.28 0.90 -1.15
C CYS A 26 -7.82 0.98 -1.60
N LEU A 27 -7.15 2.08 -1.29
CA LEU A 27 -5.70 2.19 -1.44
C LEU A 27 -5.02 1.69 -0.16
N LEU A 28 -4.22 0.64 -0.27
CA LEU A 28 -3.30 0.22 0.78
C LEU A 28 -1.95 0.87 0.53
N LEU A 29 -1.44 1.59 1.53
CA LEU A 29 -0.20 2.33 1.47
C LEU A 29 0.80 1.76 2.46
N TYR A 30 2.06 1.75 2.07
CA TYR A 30 3.15 1.60 3.03
C TYR A 30 4.24 2.64 2.81
N ASP A 31 5.02 2.87 3.85
CA ASP A 31 6.21 3.71 3.86
C ASP A 31 7.31 3.06 4.71
N ILE A 32 8.56 3.06 4.25
CA ILE A 32 9.69 2.45 4.95
C ILE A 32 10.07 3.30 6.17
N LYS A 33 9.90 2.72 7.37
CA LYS A 33 10.26 3.40 8.63
C LYS A 33 11.78 3.52 8.73
N GLY A 34 12.25 4.75 8.91
CA GLY A 34 13.67 5.02 9.03
C GLY A 34 14.42 4.89 7.71
N SER A 35 13.75 5.08 6.57
CA SER A 35 14.34 5.07 5.22
C SER A 35 15.67 5.85 5.09
N ARG A 36 15.81 6.95 5.84
CA ARG A 36 17.03 7.78 5.88
C ARG A 36 18.24 7.13 6.54
N ASN A 37 18.06 6.01 7.23
CA ASN A 37 19.13 5.28 7.90
C ASN A 37 19.78 4.23 7.00
N PHE A 38 19.19 3.98 5.82
CA PHE A 38 19.71 3.04 4.85
C PHE A 38 20.67 3.75 3.89
N GLU A 39 21.71 3.04 3.46
CA GLU A 39 22.50 3.45 2.32
C GLU A 39 21.62 3.45 1.05
N ILE A 40 21.84 4.40 0.14
CA ILE A 40 20.91 4.65 -0.98
C ILE A 40 20.69 3.40 -1.86
N ASN A 41 21.74 2.62 -2.11
CA ASN A 41 21.66 1.41 -2.93
C ASN A 41 20.91 0.29 -2.20
N GLU A 42 21.19 0.11 -0.91
CA GLU A 42 20.47 -0.85 -0.06
C GLU A 42 18.98 -0.51 0.02
N PHE A 43 18.66 0.77 0.20
CA PHE A 43 17.29 1.27 0.23
C PHE A 43 16.54 0.98 -1.07
N ILE A 44 17.15 1.29 -2.22
CA ILE A 44 16.54 1.04 -3.54
C ILE A 44 16.28 -0.45 -3.75
N GLN A 45 17.26 -1.28 -3.41
CA GLN A 45 17.16 -2.73 -3.55
C GLN A 45 16.04 -3.29 -2.66
N LYS A 46 16.07 -3.01 -1.35
CA LYS A 46 15.06 -3.52 -0.39
C LYS A 46 13.65 -3.09 -0.76
N ARG A 47 13.48 -1.83 -1.20
CA ARG A 47 12.18 -1.34 -1.66
C ARG A 47 11.66 -2.13 -2.87
N ALA A 48 12.54 -2.44 -3.83
CA ALA A 48 12.17 -3.22 -5.01
C ALA A 48 11.82 -4.67 -4.64
N GLU A 49 12.61 -5.32 -3.78
CA GLU A 49 12.38 -6.69 -3.32
C GLU A 49 11.05 -6.82 -2.57
N ILE A 50 10.74 -5.89 -1.67
CA ILE A 50 9.46 -5.85 -0.95
C ILE A 50 8.30 -5.70 -1.94
N GLN A 51 8.41 -4.73 -2.87
CA GLN A 51 7.36 -4.49 -3.86
C GLN A 51 7.11 -5.74 -4.72
N GLU A 52 8.16 -6.33 -5.28
CA GLU A 52 8.07 -7.51 -6.12
C GLU A 52 7.48 -8.70 -5.35
N SER A 53 7.98 -8.95 -4.14
CA SER A 53 7.52 -10.04 -3.28
C SER A 53 6.03 -9.93 -2.95
N LEU A 54 5.59 -8.74 -2.51
CA LEU A 54 4.18 -8.49 -2.22
C LEU A 54 3.29 -8.61 -3.46
N ASN A 55 3.74 -8.09 -4.60
CA ASN A 55 2.99 -8.17 -5.86
C ASN A 55 2.85 -9.60 -6.36
N ASN A 56 3.91 -10.40 -6.28
CA ASN A 56 3.89 -11.79 -6.70
C ASN A 56 2.95 -12.62 -5.80
N LYS A 57 3.07 -12.47 -4.48
CA LYS A 57 2.29 -13.25 -3.50
C LYS A 57 0.80 -12.90 -3.50
N PHE A 58 0.47 -11.62 -3.60
CA PHE A 58 -0.90 -11.13 -3.39
C PHE A 58 -1.59 -10.59 -4.65
N SER A 59 -1.01 -10.83 -5.83
CA SER A 59 -1.55 -10.35 -7.12
C SER A 59 -3.04 -10.64 -7.32
N LYS A 60 -3.58 -11.75 -6.80
CA LYS A 60 -5.00 -12.10 -6.96
C LYS A 60 -5.96 -11.16 -6.21
N TYR A 61 -5.51 -10.49 -5.16
CA TYR A 61 -6.29 -9.56 -4.33
C TYR A 61 -6.12 -8.08 -4.73
N MET A 62 -5.25 -7.83 -5.70
CA MET A 62 -4.92 -6.50 -6.17
C MET A 62 -5.58 -6.30 -7.53
N PRO A 63 -6.80 -5.72 -7.61
CA PRO A 63 -7.42 -5.45 -8.90
C PRO A 63 -6.52 -4.53 -9.75
N LYS A 64 -6.64 -4.62 -11.08
CA LYS A 64 -6.12 -3.56 -11.95
C LYS A 64 -6.91 -2.29 -11.66
N ASN A 65 -6.22 -1.22 -11.32
CA ASN A 65 -6.85 0.07 -11.09
C ASN A 65 -5.97 1.22 -11.58
N ASP A 66 -6.63 2.35 -11.82
CA ASP A 66 -5.97 3.57 -12.27
C ASP A 66 -5.34 4.28 -11.06
N LEU A 67 -4.23 3.72 -10.56
CA LEU A 67 -3.42 4.31 -9.49
C LEU A 67 -2.51 5.43 -9.98
N ASP A 68 -2.45 5.64 -11.30
CA ASP A 68 -1.46 6.49 -11.94
C ASP A 68 -2.04 7.86 -12.31
N VAL A 69 -1.20 8.88 -12.19
CA VAL A 69 -1.51 10.30 -12.44
C VAL A 69 -1.58 10.60 -13.95
N MET A 70 -1.84 9.58 -14.78
CA MET A 70 -1.83 9.66 -16.25
C MET A 70 -2.78 8.65 -16.94
N GLY A 71 -3.72 8.03 -16.22
CA GLY A 71 -4.70 7.11 -16.83
C GLY A 71 -4.15 5.72 -17.17
N ILE A 72 -3.09 5.27 -16.47
CA ILE A 72 -2.47 3.96 -16.68
C ILE A 72 -2.98 3.00 -15.62
N PHE A 73 -3.70 1.96 -16.06
CA PHE A 73 -4.11 0.85 -15.21
C PHE A 73 -2.91 0.03 -14.76
N LYS A 74 -2.54 0.16 -13.48
CA LYS A 74 -1.48 -0.63 -12.86
C LYS A 74 -2.08 -1.64 -11.89
N LYS A 75 -1.36 -2.73 -11.66
CA LYS A 75 -1.73 -3.79 -10.72
C LYS A 75 -0.64 -3.88 -9.66
N GLY A 76 -1.05 -4.08 -8.41
CA GLY A 76 -0.15 -4.23 -7.27
C GLY A 76 0.48 -2.93 -6.79
N PHE A 77 1.39 -3.04 -5.83
CA PHE A 77 2.13 -1.94 -5.24
C PHE A 77 2.97 -1.23 -6.30
N GLN A 78 2.82 0.08 -6.34
CA GLN A 78 3.57 1.01 -7.16
C GLN A 78 4.28 2.01 -6.25
N ILE A 79 5.58 2.19 -6.46
CA ILE A 79 6.36 3.22 -5.75
C ILE A 79 5.93 4.57 -6.32
N GLN A 80 5.34 5.42 -5.48
CA GLN A 80 4.83 6.74 -5.90
C GLN A 80 5.94 7.80 -5.79
N ARG A 81 6.56 7.94 -4.60
CA ARG A 81 7.66 8.87 -4.33
C ARG A 81 8.48 8.38 -3.14
N GLY A 82 9.81 8.41 -3.28
CA GLY A 82 10.73 8.10 -2.19
C GLY A 82 10.58 6.68 -1.64
N ASP A 83 10.17 6.60 -0.39
CA ASP A 83 10.00 5.41 0.46
C ASP A 83 8.57 4.87 0.51
N ALA A 84 7.63 5.51 -0.18
CA ALA A 84 6.22 5.13 -0.16
C ALA A 84 5.78 4.35 -1.41
N ALA A 85 4.94 3.34 -1.19
CA ALA A 85 4.24 2.62 -2.25
C ALA A 85 2.74 2.48 -1.95
N VAL A 86 1.96 2.27 -3.02
CA VAL A 86 0.50 2.13 -2.95
C VAL A 86 0.00 1.01 -3.86
N ALA A 87 -0.98 0.25 -3.39
CA ALA A 87 -1.73 -0.72 -4.18
C ALA A 87 -3.23 -0.51 -4.01
N GLY A 88 -4.00 -0.79 -5.05
CA GLY A 88 -5.43 -1.03 -4.93
C GLY A 88 -5.69 -2.39 -4.32
N ILE A 89 -6.61 -2.46 -3.37
CA ILE A 89 -7.15 -3.70 -2.82
C ILE A 89 -8.67 -3.64 -2.81
N ASN A 90 -9.32 -4.77 -3.07
CA ASN A 90 -10.78 -4.91 -3.06
C ASN A 90 -11.28 -5.87 -1.96
N SER A 91 -10.39 -6.36 -1.11
CA SER A 91 -10.72 -7.13 0.08
C SER A 91 -9.93 -6.57 1.27
N ALA A 92 -10.62 -6.25 2.36
CA ALA A 92 -9.97 -5.79 3.59
C ALA A 92 -9.31 -6.95 4.36
N GLU A 93 -9.83 -8.17 4.19
CA GLU A 93 -9.35 -9.38 4.86
C GLU A 93 -7.91 -9.76 4.48
N VAL A 94 -7.43 -9.31 3.31
CA VAL A 94 -6.05 -9.56 2.87
C VAL A 94 -5.03 -8.66 3.59
N ILE A 95 -5.46 -7.57 4.23
CA ILE A 95 -4.53 -6.59 4.84
C ILE A 95 -3.67 -7.23 5.94
N PRO A 96 -4.24 -7.96 6.92
CA PRO A 96 -3.44 -8.67 7.92
C PRO A 96 -2.46 -9.65 7.29
N GLU A 97 -2.86 -10.38 6.25
CA GLU A 97 -1.99 -11.33 5.55
C GLU A 97 -0.79 -10.62 4.90
N ILE A 98 -1.03 -9.51 4.19
CA ILE A 98 0.04 -8.70 3.57
C ILE A 98 1.01 -8.17 4.63
N ILE A 99 0.49 -7.60 5.71
CA ILE A 99 1.32 -6.98 6.76
C ILE A 99 2.13 -8.04 7.51
N ASN A 100 1.52 -9.19 7.83
CA ASN A 100 2.21 -10.27 8.52
C ASN A 100 3.27 -10.91 7.63
N TYR A 101 2.95 -11.16 6.36
CA TYR A 101 3.91 -11.66 5.38
C TYR A 101 5.10 -10.72 5.22
N GLN A 102 4.87 -9.41 5.16
CA GLN A 102 5.97 -8.45 5.10
C GLN A 102 6.88 -8.51 6.32
N LYS A 103 6.31 -8.60 7.53
CA LYS A 103 7.08 -8.70 8.78
C LYS A 103 7.88 -10.00 8.87
N GLU A 104 7.35 -11.09 8.33
CA GLU A 104 8.02 -12.40 8.29
C GLU A 104 9.19 -12.41 7.30
N MET A 105 8.97 -11.90 6.08
CA MET A 105 9.96 -11.95 5.02
C MET A 105 11.01 -10.84 5.10
N PHE A 106 10.66 -9.69 5.67
CA PHE A 106 11.51 -8.51 5.77
C PHE A 106 11.48 -7.92 7.20
N PRO A 107 11.89 -8.69 8.22
CA PRO A 107 11.79 -8.28 9.62
C PRO A 107 12.68 -7.08 9.96
N ASP A 108 13.74 -6.85 9.18
CA ASP A 108 14.69 -5.75 9.29
C ASP A 108 14.22 -4.47 8.59
N VAL A 109 13.14 -4.53 7.82
CA VAL A 109 12.55 -3.36 7.13
C VAL A 109 11.16 -3.06 7.69
N PRO A 110 11.07 -2.34 8.83
CA PRO A 110 9.78 -1.98 9.39
C PRO A 110 9.04 -1.02 8.45
N LEU A 111 7.75 -1.26 8.24
CA LEU A 111 6.89 -0.40 7.42
C LEU A 111 5.81 0.28 8.26
N TYR A 112 5.50 1.53 7.92
CA TYR A 112 4.27 2.19 8.32
C TYR A 112 3.18 1.84 7.32
N TRP A 113 2.06 1.32 7.80
CA TRP A 113 0.91 0.97 6.97
C TRP A 113 -0.19 2.01 7.13
N SER A 114 -0.92 2.28 6.06
CA SER A 114 -2.10 3.13 6.09
C SER A 114 -3.06 2.74 4.96
N VAL A 115 -4.26 3.28 5.01
CA VAL A 115 -5.23 3.15 3.93
C VAL A 115 -5.84 4.49 3.56
N ALA A 116 -6.20 4.64 2.29
CA ALA A 116 -6.87 5.83 1.78
C ALA A 116 -8.02 5.44 0.84
N LYS A 117 -8.96 6.35 0.65
CA LYS A 117 -9.91 6.21 -0.44
C LYS A 117 -9.15 6.19 -1.76
N ASN A 118 -9.66 5.45 -2.74
CA ASN A 118 -9.27 5.72 -4.11
C ASN A 118 -9.77 7.14 -4.41
N GLY A 119 -8.86 8.09 -4.67
CA GLY A 119 -9.21 9.51 -4.87
C GLY A 119 -10.05 9.79 -6.12
N PHE A 120 -10.65 8.76 -6.70
CA PHE A 120 -11.47 8.79 -7.90
C PHE A 120 -12.94 8.51 -7.53
N ASP A 121 -13.58 9.50 -6.89
CA ASP A 121 -15.03 9.60 -6.98
C ASP A 121 -15.36 9.96 -8.44
N LYS A 122 -16.10 9.09 -9.15
CA LYS A 122 -16.65 9.34 -10.50
C LYS A 122 -17.74 10.44 -10.50
N LYS A 123 -17.48 11.60 -9.89
CA LYS A 123 -18.34 12.78 -9.96
C LYS A 123 -17.47 14.02 -10.05
N GLY A 124 -17.15 14.45 -11.27
CA GLY A 124 -16.38 15.68 -11.45
C GLY A 124 -15.94 16.09 -12.85
N TYR A 125 -16.23 15.31 -13.90
CA TYR A 125 -16.11 15.78 -15.28
C TYR A 125 -17.46 15.65 -15.97
N ILE A 126 -18.32 16.65 -15.75
CA ILE A 126 -19.34 17.07 -16.71
C ILE A 126 -18.96 18.48 -17.12
#